data_AF-A0A2V8T5A8-F1
#
_entry.id   AF-A0A2V8T5A8-F1
#
_cell.length_a   1.000
_cell.length_b   1.000
_cell.length_c   1.000
_cell.angle_alpha   90.00
_cell.angle_beta   90.00
_cell.angle_gamma   90.00
#
_symmetry.space_group_name_H-M   'P 1'
#
loop_
_entity.id
_entity.type
_entity.pdbx_description
1 polymer ?
#
loop_
_entity_poly.entity_id
_entity_poly.type
_entity_poly.pdbx_seq_one_letter_code
_entity_poly.pdbx_strand_id
1 'polypeptide(L)'
;MAFCPNCEAEYTAGITVCPDCDYELVPELTPETRVHDTSDHSYVSFRSCSNSAEADMVCELFERNGIRSLVKRGEIGIFGTSFHGGAVLVDERDLARAVEIYEAYFNAAATAPADEDQTDN
;
A
#
# COMPACT_ATOMS: atom_id res chain seq x y z
N MET A 1 -31.97 -5.58 5.88
CA MET A 1 -30.59 -5.95 6.22
C MET A 1 -29.79 -4.66 6.30
N ALA A 2 -28.72 -4.64 7.08
CA ALA A 2 -27.82 -3.51 7.17
C ALA A 2 -26.38 -4.02 7.02
N PHE A 3 -25.48 -3.18 6.54
CA PHE A 3 -24.13 -3.56 6.19
C PHE A 3 -23.13 -2.61 6.84
N CYS A 4 -22.01 -3.15 7.31
CA CYS A 4 -20.95 -2.30 7.82
C CYS A 4 -20.14 -1.71 6.66
N PRO A 5 -20.01 -0.37 6.57
CA PRO A 5 -19.25 0.25 5.48
C PRO A 5 -17.74 -0.04 5.54
N ASN A 6 -17.23 -0.51 6.68
CA ASN A 6 -15.83 -0.81 6.91
C ASN A 6 -15.48 -2.30 6.68
N CYS A 7 -16.18 -3.22 7.37
CA CYS A 7 -15.90 -4.66 7.26
C CYS A 7 -16.81 -5.40 6.26
N GLU A 8 -17.78 -4.71 5.66
CA GLU A 8 -18.75 -5.26 4.69
C GLU A 8 -19.62 -6.41 5.22
N ALA A 9 -19.63 -6.65 6.54
CA ALA A 9 -20.46 -7.68 7.15
C ALA A 9 -21.95 -7.33 7.08
N GLU A 10 -22.78 -8.35 6.84
CA GLU A 10 -24.25 -8.23 6.83
C GLU A 10 -24.83 -8.42 8.24
N TYR A 11 -25.77 -7.57 8.59
CA TYR A 11 -26.47 -7.56 9.87
C TYR A 11 -27.99 -7.63 9.68
N THR A 12 -28.64 -8.26 10.66
CA THR A 12 -30.10 -8.34 10.73
C THR A 12 -30.71 -6.98 11.10
N ALA A 13 -31.95 -6.72 10.66
CA ALA A 13 -32.66 -5.49 10.97
C ALA A 13 -32.80 -5.30 12.49
N GLY A 14 -32.36 -4.15 13.00
CA GLY A 14 -32.37 -3.80 14.43
C GLY A 14 -31.00 -3.45 15.00
N ILE A 15 -29.92 -3.81 14.31
CA ILE A 15 -28.56 -3.36 14.63
C ILE A 15 -28.27 -2.13 13.78
N THR A 16 -27.87 -1.03 14.41
CA THR A 16 -27.54 0.24 13.74
C THR A 16 -26.05 0.57 13.73
N VAL A 17 -25.25 -0.12 14.55
CA VAL A 17 -23.81 0.09 14.69
C VAL A 17 -23.09 -1.25 14.69
N CYS A 18 -21.99 -1.34 13.96
CA CYS A 18 -21.13 -2.53 13.91
C CYS A 18 -20.41 -2.72 15.26
N PRO A 19 -20.59 -3.85 15.98
CA PRO A 19 -19.93 -4.07 17.27
C PRO A 19 -18.40 -4.26 17.15
N ASP A 20 -17.91 -4.64 15.97
CA ASP A 20 -16.49 -4.91 15.73
C ASP A 20 -15.73 -3.67 15.24
N CYS A 21 -16.39 -2.80 14.46
CA CYS A 21 -15.78 -1.64 13.83
C CYS A 21 -16.25 -0.30 14.41
N ASP A 22 -17.34 -0.27 15.17
CA ASP A 22 -17.97 0.94 15.74
C ASP A 22 -18.46 1.96 14.68
N TYR A 23 -18.76 1.49 13.46
CA TYR A 23 -19.32 2.32 12.37
C TYR A 23 -20.84 2.17 12.29
N GLU A 24 -21.51 3.26 11.89
CA GLU A 24 -22.94 3.23 11.54
C GLU A 24 -23.20 2.30 10.36
N LEU A 25 -24.15 1.40 10.53
CA LEU A 25 -24.52 0.43 9.51
C LEU A 25 -25.41 1.10 8.46
N VAL A 26 -25.16 0.76 7.21
CA VAL A 26 -25.84 1.34 6.05
C VAL A 26 -26.79 0.32 5.43
N PRO A 27 -27.91 0.76 4.82
CA PRO A 27 -28.88 -0.17 4.23
C PRO A 27 -28.31 -0.88 2.98
N GLU A 28 -27.34 -0.28 2.29
CA GLU A 28 -26.72 -0.80 1.08
C GLU A 28 -25.25 -0.34 0.98
N LEU A 29 -24.37 -1.22 0.49
CA LEU A 29 -22.95 -0.92 0.27
C LEU A 29 -22.73 -0.31 -1.12
N THR A 30 -22.93 1.00 -1.24
CA THR A 30 -22.59 1.78 -2.45
C THR A 30 -21.12 2.23 -2.43
N PRO A 31 -20.50 2.56 -3.58
CA PRO A 31 -19.12 3.09 -3.62
C PRO A 31 -18.93 4.37 -2.80
N GLU A 32 -19.99 5.16 -2.60
CA GLU A 32 -19.96 6.38 -1.77
C GLU A 32 -20.01 6.06 -0.26
N THR A 33 -20.52 4.88 0.10
CA THR A 33 -20.80 4.50 1.48
C THR A 33 -19.75 3.53 2.01
N ARG A 34 -19.05 2.79 1.15
CA ARG A 34 -17.95 1.93 1.55
C ARG A 34 -16.73 2.77 1.95
N VAL A 35 -16.16 2.47 3.11
CA VAL A 35 -14.85 2.99 3.54
C VAL A 35 -13.73 2.40 2.67
N HIS A 36 -13.93 1.19 2.16
CA HIS A 36 -13.01 0.52 1.26
C HIS A 36 -13.61 0.50 -0.14
N ASP A 37 -13.18 1.45 -0.95
CA ASP A 37 -13.54 1.53 -2.35
C ASP A 37 -12.88 0.37 -3.12
N THR A 38 -13.66 -0.69 -3.36
CA THR A 38 -13.31 -1.86 -4.18
C THR A 38 -13.51 -1.62 -5.68
N SER A 39 -13.87 -0.41 -6.10
CA SER A 39 -14.04 -0.08 -7.52
C SER A 39 -12.68 -0.18 -8.22
N ASP A 40 -12.64 -0.92 -9.34
CA ASP A 40 -11.49 -1.14 -10.23
C ASP A 40 -10.15 -0.53 -9.76
N HIS A 41 -9.39 -1.32 -8.99
CA HIS A 41 -8.04 -0.97 -8.56
C HIS A 41 -7.11 -0.88 -9.79
N SER A 42 -6.95 0.32 -10.34
CA SER A 42 -5.96 0.61 -11.39
C SER A 42 -4.57 0.59 -10.76
N TYR A 43 -3.85 -0.52 -10.94
CA TYR A 43 -2.46 -0.62 -10.51
C TYR A 43 -1.56 0.08 -11.51
N VAL A 44 -0.91 1.14 -11.04
CA VAL A 44 0.05 1.92 -11.83
C VAL A 44 1.47 1.57 -11.42
N SER A 45 2.37 1.52 -12.40
CA SER A 45 3.79 1.23 -12.16
C SER A 45 4.44 2.45 -11.49
N PHE A 46 4.77 2.33 -10.20
CA PHE A 46 5.47 3.37 -9.45
C PHE A 46 6.93 3.49 -9.89
N ARG A 47 7.67 2.37 -9.84
CA ARG A 47 9.09 2.33 -10.19
C ARG A 47 9.54 0.91 -10.57
N SER A 48 10.45 0.84 -11.54
CA SER A 48 11.25 -0.35 -11.81
C SER A 48 12.50 -0.34 -10.95
N CYS A 49 12.66 -1.32 -10.08
CA CYS A 49 13.85 -1.54 -9.27
C CYS A 49 14.86 -2.42 -10.01
N SER A 50 16.14 -2.17 -9.77
CA SER A 50 17.23 -2.90 -10.43
C SER A 50 17.41 -4.31 -9.86
N ASN A 51 17.04 -4.49 -8.59
CA ASN A 51 17.12 -5.74 -7.86
C ASN A 51 15.79 -6.05 -7.16
N SER A 52 15.48 -7.34 -6.98
CA SER A 52 14.28 -7.78 -6.26
C SER A 52 14.27 -7.31 -4.79
N ALA A 53 15.43 -7.28 -4.13
CA ALA A 53 15.55 -6.87 -2.74
C ALA A 53 15.13 -5.40 -2.52
N GLU A 54 15.45 -4.52 -3.46
CA GLU A 54 15.01 -3.12 -3.42
C GLU A 54 13.49 -3.03 -3.59
N ALA A 55 12.92 -3.81 -4.51
CA ALA A 55 11.48 -3.85 -4.72
C ALA A 55 10.71 -4.38 -3.50
N ASP A 56 11.24 -5.41 -2.83
CA ASP A 56 10.67 -5.96 -1.60
C ASP A 56 10.70 -4.92 -0.47
N MET A 57 11.82 -4.21 -0.30
CA MET A 57 11.96 -3.16 0.72
C MET A 57 10.94 -2.02 0.54
N VAL A 58 10.72 -1.59 -0.71
CA VAL A 58 9.74 -0.56 -1.04
C VAL A 58 8.31 -1.07 -0.80
N CYS A 59 8.04 -2.34 -1.12
CA CYS A 59 6.74 -2.96 -0.85
C CYS A 59 6.45 -3.02 0.66
N GLU A 60 7.41 -3.47 1.47
CA GLU A 60 7.27 -3.48 2.93
C GLU A 60 7.03 -2.08 3.52
N LEU A 61 7.70 -1.05 2.97
CA LEU A 61 7.48 0.34 3.37
C LEU A 61 6.04 0.77 3.10
N PHE A 62 5.51 0.46 1.92
CA PHE A 62 4.15 0.81 1.54
C PHE A 62 3.11 0.04 2.37
N GLU A 63 3.29 -1.26 2.56
CA GLU A 63 2.40 -2.09 3.40
C GLU A 63 2.35 -1.59 4.85
N ARG A 64 3.49 -1.24 5.44
CA ARG A 64 3.55 -0.66 6.80
C ARG A 64 2.81 0.66 6.93
N ASN A 65 2.69 1.40 5.84
CA ASN A 65 1.96 2.66 5.79
C ASN A 65 0.52 2.48 5.28
N GLY A 66 0.03 1.24 5.14
CA GLY A 66 -1.34 0.95 4.69
C GLY A 66 -1.60 1.24 3.22
N ILE A 67 -0.54 1.34 2.40
CA ILE A 67 -0.66 1.43 0.93
C ILE A 67 -0.60 0.03 0.35
N ARG A 68 -1.57 -0.30 -0.51
CA ARG A 68 -1.57 -1.56 -1.23
C ARG A 68 -0.56 -1.49 -2.38
N SER A 69 0.53 -2.24 -2.25
CA SER A 69 1.57 -2.36 -3.28
C SER A 69 1.74 -3.81 -3.74
N LEU A 70 2.17 -3.98 -4.99
CA LEU A 70 2.47 -5.28 -5.58
C LEU A 70 3.85 -5.25 -6.23
N VAL A 71 4.66 -6.27 -5.96
CA VAL A 71 5.93 -6.46 -6.68
C VAL A 71 5.69 -7.38 -7.86
N LYS A 72 5.69 -6.83 -9.07
CA LYS A 72 5.75 -7.62 -10.29
C LYS A 72 7.20 -7.99 -10.57
N ARG A 73 7.57 -9.19 -10.15
CA ARG A 73 8.83 -9.83 -10.55
C ARG A 73 8.67 -10.29 -11.99
N GLY A 74 9.34 -9.61 -12.91
CA GLY A 74 9.28 -9.94 -14.32
C GLY A 74 10.23 -11.09 -14.63
N GLU A 75 9.73 -12.33 -14.70
CA GLU A 75 10.44 -13.37 -15.44
C GLU A 75 10.05 -13.25 -16.92
N ILE A 76 10.59 -12.25 -17.62
CA ILE A 76 10.44 -12.16 -19.08
C ILE A 76 11.68 -12.80 -19.71
N GLY A 77 11.63 -14.12 -19.83
CA GLY A 77 12.57 -14.90 -20.63
C GLY A 77 12.01 -15.16 -22.02
N ILE A 78 12.10 -14.19 -22.93
CA ILE A 78 12.06 -14.48 -24.38
C ILE A 78 13.45 -14.09 -24.90
N PHE A 79 14.26 -15.09 -25.28
CA PHE A 79 15.66 -14.99 -25.69
C PHE A 79 16.72 -14.75 -24.59
N GLY A 80 16.79 -15.65 -23.59
CA GLY A 80 18.03 -15.95 -22.85
C GLY A 80 18.67 -14.83 -22.02
N THR A 81 18.04 -13.66 -21.91
CA THR A 81 18.49 -12.56 -21.04
C THR A 81 17.52 -12.44 -19.87
N SER A 82 17.96 -12.94 -18.71
CA SER A 82 17.18 -12.83 -17.48
C SER A 82 17.26 -11.39 -16.97
N PHE A 83 16.21 -10.60 -17.16
CA PHE A 83 16.02 -9.36 -16.42
C PHE A 83 15.56 -9.71 -15.00
N HIS A 84 16.48 -9.68 -14.03
CA HIS A 84 16.17 -9.91 -12.61
C HIS A 84 15.66 -8.62 -11.90
N GLY A 85 14.94 -7.77 -12.64
CA GLY A 85 14.35 -6.54 -12.12
C GLY A 85 12.93 -6.79 -11.58
N GLY A 86 12.59 -6.12 -10.48
CA GLY A 86 11.22 -6.10 -9.94
C GLY A 86 10.59 -4.73 -10.19
N ALA A 87 9.33 -4.68 -10.65
CA ALA A 87 8.58 -3.43 -10.72
C ALA A 87 7.60 -3.35 -9.55
N VAL A 88 7.61 -2.25 -8.81
CA VAL A 88 6.63 -1.98 -7.75
C VAL A 88 5.44 -1.26 -8.38
N LEU A 89 4.27 -1.83 -8.21
CA LEU A 89 3.00 -1.24 -8.57
C LEU A 89 2.27 -0.78 -7.31
N VAL A 90 1.58 0.34 -7.42
CA VAL A 90 0.74 0.90 -6.36
C VAL A 90 -0.63 1.21 -6.95
N ASP A 91 -1.64 1.28 -6.09
CA ASP A 91 -2.95 1.79 -6.50
C ASP A 91 -2.81 3.25 -6.98
N GLU A 92 -3.46 3.60 -8.08
CA GLU A 92 -3.41 4.95 -8.66
C GLU A 92 -3.84 6.02 -7.65
N ARG A 93 -4.77 5.70 -6.75
CA ARG A 93 -5.24 6.63 -5.70
C ARG A 93 -4.17 6.91 -4.66
N ASP A 94 -3.34 5.92 -4.35
CA ASP A 94 -2.26 6.03 -3.38
C ASP A 94 -0.94 6.46 -4.01
N LEU A 95 -0.86 6.68 -5.33
CA LEU A 95 0.39 7.05 -6.00
C LEU A 95 1.01 8.32 -5.41
N ALA A 96 0.22 9.37 -5.18
CA ALA A 96 0.71 10.61 -4.59
C ALA A 96 1.31 10.40 -3.20
N ARG A 97 0.60 9.63 -2.36
CA ARG A 97 1.04 9.28 -1.00
C ARG A 97 2.26 8.35 -1.02
N ALA A 98 2.32 7.41 -1.95
CA ALA A 98 3.46 6.52 -2.14
C ALA A 98 4.72 7.31 -2.52
N VAL A 99 4.60 8.33 -3.39
CA VAL A 99 5.70 9.26 -3.69
C VAL A 99 6.16 9.97 -2.42
N GLU A 100 5.26 10.57 -1.65
CA GLU A 100 5.64 11.29 -0.43
C GLU A 100 6.34 10.40 0.59
N ILE A 101 5.85 9.18 0.81
CA ILE A 101 6.45 8.22 1.75
C ILE A 101 7.80 7.73 1.25
N TYR A 102 7.90 7.44 -0.05
CA TYR A 102 9.15 7.02 -0.67
C TYR A 102 10.20 8.13 -0.57
N GLU A 103 9.85 9.36 -0.93
CA GLU A 103 10.74 10.51 -0.78
C GLU A 103 11.09 10.73 0.69
N ALA A 104 10.14 10.70 1.61
CA ALA A 104 10.44 10.85 3.04
C ALA A 104 11.42 9.79 3.54
N TYR A 105 11.28 8.53 3.12
CA TYR A 105 12.15 7.43 3.56
C TYR A 105 13.54 7.48 2.90
N PHE A 106 13.60 7.67 1.58
CA PHE A 106 14.85 7.65 0.82
C PHE A 106 15.59 9.00 0.82
N ASN A 107 14.89 10.13 0.99
CA ASN A 107 15.50 11.44 1.23
C ASN A 107 15.95 11.59 2.70
N ALA A 108 15.26 10.96 3.66
CA ALA A 108 15.80 10.83 5.02
C ALA A 108 17.06 9.97 5.06
N ALA A 109 17.26 9.04 4.13
CA ALA A 109 18.54 8.33 4.00
C ALA A 109 19.69 9.26 3.52
N ALA A 110 19.39 10.37 2.85
CA ALA A 110 20.36 11.44 2.58
C ALA A 110 20.58 12.38 3.78
N THR A 111 19.71 12.30 4.80
CA THR A 111 19.75 13.12 6.02
C THR A 111 19.77 12.26 7.28
N ALA A 112 20.37 11.07 7.21
CA ALA A 112 20.86 10.45 8.44
C ALA A 112 21.94 11.40 8.98
N PRO A 113 21.83 11.91 10.22
CA PRO A 113 22.95 12.61 10.81
C PRO A 113 24.15 11.68 10.71
N ALA A 114 25.26 12.18 10.18
CA ALA A 114 26.55 11.62 10.53
C ALA A 114 26.50 11.47 12.05
N ASP A 115 26.60 10.23 12.53
CA ASP A 115 26.88 9.97 13.93
C ASP A 115 28.23 10.63 14.17
N GLU A 116 28.18 11.89 14.61
CA GLU A 116 29.34 12.69 14.95
C GLU A 116 29.97 11.99 16.14
N ASP A 117 31.17 11.46 15.87
CA ASP A 117 32.20 11.14 16.83
C ASP A 117 32.01 11.83 18.18
N GLN A 118 31.73 11.03 19.22
CA GLN A 118 32.17 11.34 20.57
C GLN A 118 32.97 10.15 21.10
N THR A 119 34.26 10.20 20.77
CA THR A 119 35.36 10.02 21.72
C THR A 119 34.97 10.10 23.21
N ASP A 120 35.40 9.10 23.99
CA ASP A 120 36.29 9.23 25.18
C ASP A 120 36.06 8.07 26.17
N ASN A 121 37.03 7.14 26.25
CA ASN A 121 37.71 6.66 27.48
C ASN A 121 38.39 5.30 27.28
#